data_AF-A0A246GEV1-F1
#
_entry.id   AF-A0A246GEV1-F1
#
_cell.length_a   1.000
_cell.length_b   1.000
_cell.length_c   1.000
_cell.angle_alpha   90.00
_cell.angle_beta   90.00
_cell.angle_gamma   90.00
#
_symmetry.space_group_name_H-M   'P 1'
#
loop_
_entity.id
_entity.type
_entity.pdbx_description
1 polymer ?
#
loop_
_entity_poly.entity_id
_entity_poly.type
_entity_poly.pdbx_seq_one_letter_code
_entity_poly.pdbx_strand_id
1 'polypeptide(L)'
;MKKLILIFVLVALSACNFQASDSTEELPSKYQFIEEGGSQNRILRDNQSIIDSGVVDFSFDDKFIFFSIDTTYSMEPKKIAKEKLIYYVHNIQKDTFSKPINYNFIKKIISQNKIEDENNILLKK
;
A
#
# COMPACT_ATOMS: atom_id res chain seq x y z
N MET A 1 14.99 45.00 -28.38
CA MET A 1 14.51 43.65 -28.00
C MET A 1 15.46 43.05 -26.96
N LYS A 2 15.30 43.37 -25.66
CA LYS A 2 16.19 42.88 -24.57
C LYS A 2 15.43 42.72 -23.24
N LYS A 3 14.19 42.22 -23.25
CA LYS A 3 13.38 42.07 -22.03
C LYS A 3 12.66 40.71 -21.90
N LEU A 4 13.15 39.67 -22.59
CA LEU A 4 12.50 38.34 -22.60
C LEU A 4 13.34 37.21 -21.97
N ILE A 5 14.47 37.50 -21.34
CA ILE A 5 15.38 36.46 -20.81
C ILE A 5 15.11 36.12 -19.34
N LEU A 6 14.39 36.98 -18.59
CA LEU A 6 14.33 36.86 -17.13
C LEU A 6 13.24 35.91 -16.59
N ILE A 7 12.31 35.44 -17.43
CA ILE A 7 11.18 34.60 -16.98
C ILE A 7 11.52 33.10 -16.98
N PHE A 8 12.49 32.66 -17.80
CA PHE A 8 12.85 31.24 -17.88
C PHE A 8 13.65 30.72 -16.68
N VAL A 9 14.30 31.60 -15.91
CA VAL A 9 15.11 31.19 -14.75
C VAL A 9 14.25 30.91 -13.51
N LEU A 10 13.06 31.52 -13.39
CA LEU A 10 12.17 31.26 -12.25
C LEU A 10 11.46 29.90 -12.34
N VAL A 11 11.17 29.40 -13.55
CA VAL A 11 10.48 28.12 -13.74
C VAL A 11 11.43 26.92 -13.59
N ALA A 12 12.74 27.12 -13.84
CA ALA A 12 13.74 26.08 -13.69
C ALA A 12 14.05 25.73 -12.21
N LEU A 13 13.81 26.64 -11.27
CA LEU A 13 14.07 26.41 -9.83
C LEU A 13 12.96 25.61 -9.13
N SER A 14 11.74 25.58 -9.68
CA SER A 14 10.63 24.78 -9.14
C SER A 14 10.61 23.32 -9.61
N ALA A 15 11.43 22.97 -10.60
CA ALA A 15 11.46 21.62 -11.18
C ALA A 15 12.46 20.66 -10.50
N CYS A 16 13.29 21.14 -9.57
CA CYS A 16 14.36 20.35 -8.94
C CYS A 16 14.05 19.83 -7.52
N ASN A 17 12.83 19.99 -7.00
CA ASN A 17 12.45 19.48 -5.67
C ASN A 17 11.44 18.33 -5.69
N PHE A 18 11.22 17.66 -6.83
CA PHE A 18 10.54 16.36 -6.84
C PHE A 18 11.53 15.28 -6.39
N GLN A 19 11.98 15.36 -5.14
CA GLN A 19 12.41 14.16 -4.43
C GLN A 19 11.19 13.26 -4.40
N ALA A 20 11.33 12.02 -4.86
CA ALA A 20 10.40 10.94 -4.56
C ALA A 20 10.41 10.80 -3.03
N SER A 21 9.59 11.63 -2.39
CA SER A 21 9.38 11.65 -0.95
C SER A 21 8.67 10.36 -0.61
N ASP A 22 9.19 9.66 0.39
CA ASP A 22 8.42 8.61 1.05
C ASP A 22 7.01 9.15 1.30
N SER A 23 6.00 8.44 0.79
CA SER A 23 4.61 8.85 0.93
C SER A 23 4.02 8.15 2.14
N THR A 24 3.17 8.84 2.90
CA THR A 24 2.47 8.24 4.04
C THR A 24 0.98 8.39 3.80
N GLU A 25 0.27 7.27 3.79
CA GLU A 25 -1.18 7.22 3.67
C GLU A 25 -1.79 6.69 4.98
N GLU A 26 -2.68 7.48 5.57
CA GLU A 26 -3.42 7.06 6.76
C GLU A 26 -4.55 6.10 6.39
N LEU A 27 -4.64 5.00 7.13
CA LEU A 27 -5.64 3.97 6.97
C LEU A 27 -6.53 3.89 8.22
N PRO A 28 -7.74 3.32 8.11
CA PRO A 28 -8.62 3.12 9.25
C PRO A 28 -7.92 2.38 10.41
N SER A 29 -8.45 2.53 11.62
CA SER A 29 -7.91 1.86 12.82
C SER A 29 -6.46 2.23 13.13
N LYS A 30 -6.06 3.48 12.84
CA LYS A 30 -4.74 4.06 13.12
C LYS A 30 -3.58 3.37 12.42
N TYR A 31 -3.87 2.73 11.29
CA TYR A 31 -2.85 2.19 10.42
C TYR A 31 -2.27 3.29 9.55
N GLN A 32 -1.01 3.13 9.16
CA GLN A 32 -0.33 4.00 8.21
C GLN A 32 0.42 3.12 7.22
N PHE A 33 0.20 3.37 5.93
CA PHE A 33 1.01 2.82 4.86
C PHE A 33 2.14 3.80 4.54
N ILE A 34 3.38 3.31 4.58
CA ILE A 34 4.55 4.10 4.21
C ILE A 34 5.10 3.54 2.89
N GLU A 35 5.01 4.35 1.84
CA GLU A 35 5.55 4.04 0.52
C GLU A 35 7.00 4.52 0.44
N GLU A 36 7.95 3.60 0.58
CA GLU A 36 9.39 3.86 0.42
C GLU A 36 9.90 3.40 -0.96
N GLY A 37 9.02 2.78 -1.76
CA GLY A 37 9.31 2.26 -3.08
C GLY A 37 9.89 0.84 -3.07
N GLY A 38 9.77 0.18 -4.23
CA GLY A 38 10.22 -1.21 -4.39
C GLY A 38 9.61 -2.14 -3.34
N SER A 39 10.44 -2.99 -2.73
CA SER A 39 10.06 -3.94 -1.69
C SER A 39 10.10 -3.39 -0.26
N GLN A 40 10.28 -2.07 -0.08
CA GLN A 40 10.49 -1.47 1.25
C GLN A 40 9.22 -0.88 1.87
N ASN A 41 8.11 -0.89 1.14
CA ASN A 41 6.83 -0.43 1.67
C ASN A 41 6.45 -1.16 2.97
N ARG A 42 5.96 -0.41 3.95
CA ARG A 42 5.69 -0.91 5.31
C ARG A 42 4.33 -0.46 5.83
N ILE A 43 3.84 -1.17 6.85
CA ILE A 43 2.61 -0.84 7.58
C ILE A 43 2.95 -0.58 9.03
N LEU A 44 2.56 0.60 9.52
CA LEU A 44 2.56 0.95 10.93
C LEU A 44 1.14 0.90 11.49
N ARG A 45 1.02 0.71 12.79
CA ARG A 45 -0.21 0.94 13.57
C ARG A 45 0.18 1.56 14.90
N ASP A 46 -0.47 2.65 15.29
CA ASP A 46 -0.13 3.37 16.54
C ASP A 46 1.40 3.71 16.60
N ASN A 47 1.99 4.11 15.47
CA ASN A 47 3.43 4.37 15.30
C ASN A 47 4.37 3.16 15.56
N GLN A 48 3.83 1.94 15.64
CA GLN A 48 4.60 0.71 15.74
C GLN A 48 4.55 -0.06 14.43
N SER A 49 5.69 -0.64 14.03
CA SER A 49 5.73 -1.43 12.82
C SER A 49 4.98 -2.75 13.00
N ILE A 50 4.06 -3.03 12.09
CA ILE A 50 3.28 -4.28 12.03
C ILE A 50 3.79 -5.14 10.88
N ILE A 51 4.13 -4.51 9.75
CA ILE A 51 4.76 -5.15 8.60
C ILE A 51 5.94 -4.27 8.19
N ASP A 52 7.16 -4.78 8.38
CA ASP A 52 8.39 -4.00 8.22
C ASP A 52 8.79 -3.75 6.76
N SER A 53 8.35 -4.59 5.83
CA SER A 53 8.68 -4.48 4.39
C SER A 53 7.78 -5.35 3.51
N GLY A 54 7.87 -5.15 2.20
CA GLY A 54 7.27 -6.00 1.18
C GLY A 54 5.80 -5.71 0.89
N VAL A 55 5.20 -4.66 1.46
CA VAL A 55 3.78 -4.36 1.28
C VAL A 55 3.51 -3.95 -0.17
N VAL A 56 2.76 -4.78 -0.89
CA VAL A 56 2.46 -4.57 -2.31
C VAL A 56 1.26 -3.67 -2.48
N ASP A 57 0.22 -3.97 -1.70
CA ASP A 57 -1.10 -3.35 -1.81
C ASP A 57 -1.89 -3.59 -0.54
N PHE A 58 -2.88 -2.72 -0.29
CA PHE A 58 -3.80 -2.83 0.83
C PHE A 58 -5.21 -2.45 0.38
N SER A 59 -6.19 -2.88 1.17
CA SER A 59 -7.58 -2.52 0.92
C SER A 59 -8.39 -2.62 2.20
N PHE A 60 -9.54 -1.95 2.27
CA PHE A 60 -10.34 -1.96 3.49
C PHE A 60 -11.83 -1.69 3.25
N ASP A 61 -12.63 -2.14 4.20
CA ASP A 61 -14.02 -1.74 4.40
C ASP A 61 -14.26 -1.40 5.88
N ASP A 62 -15.52 -1.22 6.28
CA ASP A 62 -15.90 -0.90 7.67
C ASP A 62 -15.56 -2.01 8.69
N LYS A 63 -15.23 -3.22 8.23
CA LYS A 63 -15.04 -4.41 9.05
C LYS A 63 -13.62 -4.95 9.01
N PHE A 64 -12.94 -4.80 7.88
CA PHE A 64 -11.70 -5.49 7.59
C PHE A 64 -10.69 -4.58 6.90
N ILE A 65 -9.41 -4.83 7.20
CA ILE A 65 -8.29 -4.29 6.43
C ILE A 65 -7.48 -5.48 5.93
N PHE A 66 -7.16 -5.46 4.64
CA PHE A 66 -6.38 -6.49 3.96
C PHE A 66 -5.05 -5.92 3.55
N PHE A 67 -3.99 -6.68 3.79
CA PHE A 67 -2.63 -6.35 3.36
C PHE A 67 -2.09 -7.49 2.51
N SER A 68 -1.48 -7.16 1.38
CA SER A 68 -0.78 -8.11 0.51
C SER A 68 0.72 -7.82 0.50
N ILE A 69 1.53 -8.86 0.64
CA ILE A 69 2.96 -8.75 0.90
C ILE A 69 3.72 -9.68 -0.02
N ASP A 70 4.74 -9.13 -0.67
CA ASP A 70 5.74 -9.87 -1.41
C ASP A 70 6.94 -10.16 -0.50
N THR A 71 7.10 -11.42 -0.13
CA THR A 71 8.26 -11.88 0.64
C THR A 71 9.42 -12.35 -0.23
N THR A 72 9.31 -12.24 -1.56
CA THR A 72 10.36 -12.61 -2.50
C THR A 72 11.32 -11.47 -2.81
N TYR A 73 11.07 -10.27 -2.24
CA TYR A 73 11.86 -9.06 -2.43
C TYR A 73 12.03 -8.68 -3.90
N SER A 74 10.97 -8.83 -4.69
CA SER A 74 10.98 -8.45 -6.10
C SER A 74 11.26 -6.97 -6.27
N MET A 75 11.99 -6.62 -7.34
CA MET A 75 12.15 -5.23 -7.76
C MET A 75 10.83 -4.64 -8.30
N GLU A 76 9.88 -5.50 -8.66
CA GLU A 76 8.56 -5.12 -9.17
C GLU A 76 7.46 -5.86 -8.41
N PRO A 77 7.24 -5.54 -7.12
CA PRO A 77 6.33 -6.30 -6.26
C PRO A 77 4.88 -6.28 -6.78
N LYS A 78 4.47 -5.18 -7.41
CA LYS A 78 3.13 -5.03 -8.05
C LYS A 78 2.91 -5.98 -9.24
N LYS A 79 3.95 -6.63 -9.77
CA LYS A 79 3.84 -7.63 -10.85
C LYS A 79 3.86 -9.08 -10.36
N ILE A 80 4.03 -9.30 -9.05
CA ILE A 80 4.03 -10.63 -8.47
C ILE A 80 2.63 -11.23 -8.54
N ALA A 81 2.57 -12.50 -8.97
CA ALA A 81 1.32 -13.24 -9.04
C ALA A 81 0.69 -13.36 -7.64
N LYS A 82 -0.62 -13.11 -7.54
CA LYS A 82 -1.34 -13.03 -6.27
C LYS A 82 -1.21 -14.29 -5.42
N GLU A 83 -1.13 -15.44 -6.06
CA GLU A 83 -0.99 -16.75 -5.42
C GLU A 83 0.37 -16.91 -4.70
N LYS A 84 1.36 -16.08 -5.06
CA LYS A 84 2.70 -16.06 -4.45
C LYS A 84 2.83 -15.04 -3.32
N LEU A 85 1.84 -14.17 -3.14
CA LEU A 85 1.82 -13.19 -2.07
C LEU A 85 1.36 -13.82 -0.75
N ILE A 86 1.82 -13.24 0.34
CA ILE A 86 1.31 -13.49 1.69
C ILE A 86 0.30 -12.40 2.01
N TYR A 87 -0.74 -12.76 2.75
CA TYR A 87 -1.80 -11.85 3.12
C TYR A 87 -1.99 -11.80 4.62
N TYR A 88 -2.43 -10.63 5.09
CA TYR A 88 -2.86 -10.41 6.47
C TYR A 88 -4.22 -9.73 6.46
N VAL A 89 -5.01 -10.03 7.49
CA VAL A 89 -6.34 -9.45 7.67
C VAL A 89 -6.45 -8.93 9.09
N HIS A 90 -6.83 -7.67 9.21
CA HIS A 90 -7.30 -7.10 10.45
C HIS A 90 -8.83 -7.13 10.47
N ASN A 91 -9.44 -7.69 11.51
CA ASN A 91 -10.86 -7.46 11.81
C ASN A 91 -10.96 -6.25 12.74
N ILE A 92 -11.49 -5.14 12.24
CA ILE A 92 -11.59 -3.85 12.92
C ILE A 92 -12.47 -3.96 14.17
N GLN A 93 -13.62 -4.63 14.06
CA GLN A 93 -14.60 -4.70 15.15
C GLN A 93 -14.10 -5.51 16.35
N LYS A 94 -13.31 -6.55 16.09
CA LYS A 94 -12.76 -7.44 17.13
C LYS A 94 -11.35 -7.05 17.56
N ASP A 95 -10.74 -6.09 16.87
CA ASP A 95 -9.35 -5.71 17.01
C ASP A 95 -8.40 -6.92 16.95
N THR A 96 -8.59 -7.78 15.94
CA THR A 96 -7.78 -9.01 15.78
C THR A 96 -7.03 -9.00 14.47
N PHE A 97 -5.70 -9.08 14.55
CA PHE A 97 -4.80 -9.22 13.41
C PHE A 97 -4.49 -10.69 13.13
N SER A 98 -4.63 -11.12 11.87
CA SER A 98 -4.40 -12.50 11.50
C SER A 98 -2.91 -12.87 11.51
N LYS A 99 -2.64 -14.17 11.61
CA LYS A 99 -1.36 -14.72 11.14
C LYS A 99 -1.26 -14.61 9.62
N PRO A 100 -0.06 -14.75 9.03
CA PRO A 100 0.12 -14.85 7.59
C PRO A 100 -0.80 -15.91 6.98
N ILE A 101 -1.51 -15.58 5.91
CA ILE A 101 -2.40 -16.50 5.19
C ILE A 101 -2.18 -16.44 3.68
N ASN A 102 -2.55 -17.53 3.00
CA ASN A 102 -2.42 -17.63 1.54
C ASN A 102 -3.65 -17.08 0.81
N TYR A 103 -3.49 -16.90 -0.49
CA TYR A 103 -4.54 -16.36 -1.37
C TYR A 103 -5.85 -17.15 -1.33
N ASN A 104 -5.78 -18.50 -1.27
CA ASN A 104 -6.98 -19.34 -1.22
C ASN A 104 -7.81 -19.10 0.05
N PHE A 105 -7.15 -18.80 1.17
CA PHE A 105 -7.84 -18.47 2.42
C PHE A 105 -8.49 -17.09 2.35
N ILE A 106 -7.77 -16.09 1.82
CA ILE A 106 -8.31 -14.74 1.60
C ILE A 106 -9.55 -14.77 0.72
N LYS A 107 -9.49 -15.49 -0.41
CA LYS A 107 -10.64 -15.60 -1.33
C LYS A 107 -11.87 -16.17 -0.63
N LYS A 108 -11.69 -17.11 0.31
CA LYS A 108 -12.78 -17.62 1.14
C LYS A 108 -13.33 -16.56 2.09
N ILE A 109 -12.47 -15.79 2.76
CA ILE A 109 -12.91 -14.69 3.65
C ILE A 109 -13.73 -13.67 2.87
N ILE A 110 -13.22 -13.20 1.72
CA ILE A 110 -13.89 -12.21 0.87
C ILE A 110 -15.27 -12.73 0.43
N SER A 111 -15.31 -13.96 -0.10
CA SER A 111 -16.54 -14.60 -0.56
C SER A 111 -17.57 -14.81 0.57
N GLN A 112 -17.14 -15.25 1.74
CA GLN A 112 -18.03 -15.51 2.88
C GLN A 112 -18.60 -14.23 3.48
N ASN A 113 -17.80 -13.17 3.52
CA ASN A 113 -18.20 -11.89 4.12
C ASN A 113 -18.85 -10.94 3.11
N LYS A 114 -18.99 -11.37 1.85
CA LYS A 114 -19.56 -10.57 0.74
C LYS A 114 -18.89 -9.20 0.61
N ILE A 115 -17.57 -9.16 0.81
CA ILE A 115 -16.83 -7.92 0.69
C ILE A 115 -16.65 -7.65 -0.79
N GLU A 116 -17.06 -6.47 -1.25
CA GLU A 116 -16.99 -6.11 -2.67
C GLU A 116 -15.55 -6.14 -3.17
N ASP A 117 -15.33 -6.84 -4.29
CA ASP A 117 -14.00 -7.03 -4.91
C ASP A 117 -13.36 -5.70 -5.33
N GLU A 118 -14.18 -4.69 -5.62
CA GLU A 118 -13.75 -3.34 -5.97
C GLU A 118 -13.00 -2.64 -4.81
N ASN A 119 -13.34 -3.00 -3.57
CA ASN A 119 -12.66 -2.54 -2.35
C ASN A 119 -11.62 -3.54 -1.85
N ASN A 120 -11.29 -4.57 -2.65
CA ASN A 120 -10.44 -5.69 -2.26
C ASN A 120 -9.53 -6.15 -3.39
N ILE A 121 -8.43 -5.42 -3.64
CA ILE A 121 -7.23 -5.95 -4.30
C ILE A 121 -7.47 -6.44 -5.75
N LEU A 122 -8.66 -6.33 -6.31
CA LEU A 122 -9.07 -6.96 -7.56
C LEU A 122 -9.67 -5.91 -8.47
N LEU A 123 -8.89 -4.93 -8.92
CA LEU A 123 -9.02 -4.39 -10.28
C LEU A 123 -7.79 -3.55 -10.63
N LYS A 124 -7.07 -4.05 -11.65
CA LYS A 124 -6.19 -3.24 -12.47
C LYS A 124 -7.10 -2.28 -13.26
N LYS A 125 -6.91 -0.96 -13.15
CA LYS A 125 -7.21 -0.09 -14.29
C LYS A 125 -6.04 -0.16 -15.27
#